data_AF-A0A257NBP5-F1
#
_entry.id   AF-A0A257NBP5-F1
#
_cell.length_a   1.000
_cell.length_b   1.000
_cell.length_c   1.000
_cell.angle_alpha   90.00
_cell.angle_beta   90.00
_cell.angle_gamma   90.00
#
_symmetry.space_group_name_H-M   'P 1'
#
loop_
_entity.id
_entity.type
_entity.pdbx_description
1 polymer ?
#
loop_
_entity_poly.entity_id
_entity_poly.type
_entity_poly.pdbx_seq_one_letter_code
_entity_poly.pdbx_strand_id
1 'polypeptide(L)'
;MKDQIDSIGNSEAMERLLDYWKVRLANAPTLELPTDRPRPAVQSFNSRTQQFNVSLDLTEELKSLSQCEGVSLFSTLVSAFQVLLHRYSGQDDIVIGTLSAEQPSRLEPENANTLVLRTDVSNNPSFRELLIQVREVVLGAYTNQDIAFEKLVETLNPQHDSSRNPLFQVMFIFHDKPQSIPNVDTGTAVCDLTIELSETPHGLIGSVKYATDLFETATIDRLIGHFQTLLNGIVAHPEARLSELSLLTESECQQLLVEWNDTAVEFPNAHFLHSLFEQQVERTPEAVAVVHEGKQLTYAELNTQANQLAHHLRKLGVKPEVLVAICLERSATMIIGMLAVFKAGGAYVPLDPAYPKERLAYMLEDSAPLVLLTRGQFEELFSDIAKCPSILDLSTEFPAWANEPDTNPEHSSVGLTPENLAYVIYTSGSTGKPKGSCVLHRGLQNLLPWYIKETRLSCEDTVLLVTSMAFDLTDGKIVP
;
A
#
# COMPACT_ATOMS: atom_id res chain seq x y z
N MET A 1 17.37 60.62 -28.17
CA MET A 1 15.98 60.22 -28.53
C MET A 1 15.93 58.79 -29.06
N LYS A 2 16.85 58.33 -29.90
CA LYS A 2 16.92 56.92 -30.34
C LYS A 2 17.26 55.95 -29.18
N ASP A 3 18.24 56.30 -28.35
CA ASP A 3 18.63 55.50 -27.17
C ASP A 3 17.56 55.45 -26.04
N GLN A 4 16.67 56.44 -25.97
CA GLN A 4 15.55 56.43 -25.02
C GLN A 4 14.37 55.59 -25.53
N ILE A 5 14.17 55.50 -26.85
CA ILE A 5 13.13 54.65 -27.45
C ILE A 5 13.56 53.18 -27.41
N ASP A 6 14.85 52.89 -27.63
CA ASP A 6 15.41 51.54 -27.47
C ASP A 6 15.40 51.08 -25.99
N SER A 7 15.64 51.99 -25.03
CA SER A 7 15.55 51.69 -23.58
C SER A 7 14.11 51.43 -23.10
N ILE A 8 13.11 52.13 -23.63
CA ILE A 8 11.70 51.95 -23.26
C ILE A 8 11.13 50.68 -23.92
N GLY A 9 11.47 50.41 -25.19
CA GLY A 9 11.07 49.19 -25.88
C GLY A 9 11.68 47.92 -25.26
N ASN A 10 12.91 48.00 -24.73
CA ASN A 10 13.55 46.90 -24.03
C ASN A 10 12.95 46.65 -22.63
N SER A 11 12.45 47.70 -21.97
CA SER A 11 11.76 47.58 -20.67
C SER A 11 10.37 46.94 -20.80
N GLU A 12 9.56 47.37 -21.78
CA GLU A 12 8.23 46.79 -22.00
C GLU A 12 8.29 45.33 -22.50
N ALA A 13 9.28 44.98 -23.33
CA ALA A 13 9.48 43.61 -23.79
C ALA A 13 9.86 42.69 -22.62
N MET A 14 10.77 43.14 -21.74
CA MET A 14 11.18 42.40 -20.55
C MET A 14 10.03 42.21 -19.55
N GLU A 15 9.18 43.23 -19.34
CA GLU A 15 7.99 43.12 -18.48
C GLU A 15 7.01 42.06 -19.00
N ARG A 16 6.77 42.00 -20.32
CA ARG A 16 5.91 40.97 -20.92
C ARG A 16 6.44 39.55 -20.73
N LEU A 17 7.75 39.35 -20.87
CA LEU A 17 8.39 38.06 -20.61
C LEU A 17 8.18 37.65 -19.14
N LEU A 18 8.43 38.57 -18.20
CA LEU A 18 8.26 38.32 -16.77
C LEU A 18 6.81 38.02 -16.40
N ASP A 19 5.85 38.74 -16.99
CA ASP A 19 4.43 38.54 -16.71
C ASP A 19 3.94 37.17 -17.19
N TYR A 20 4.40 36.70 -18.36
CA TYR A 20 4.14 35.34 -18.82
C TYR A 20 4.59 34.31 -17.77
N TRP A 21 5.83 34.41 -17.31
CA TRP A 21 6.40 33.45 -16.36
C TRP A 21 5.76 33.53 -14.96
N LYS A 22 5.43 34.73 -14.48
CA LYS A 22 4.68 34.93 -13.23
C LYS A 22 3.33 34.23 -13.27
N VAL A 23 2.58 34.38 -14.37
CA VAL A 23 1.29 33.70 -14.53
C VAL A 23 1.49 32.19 -14.66
N ARG A 24 2.45 31.75 -15.47
CA ARG A 24 2.67 30.32 -15.75
C ARG A 24 3.12 29.54 -14.51
N LEU A 25 4.02 30.11 -13.72
CA LEU A 25 4.64 29.45 -12.57
C LEU A 25 4.04 29.89 -11.22
N ALA A 26 2.93 30.65 -11.24
CA ALA A 26 2.20 31.02 -10.03
C ALA A 26 1.78 29.77 -9.24
N ASN A 27 2.19 29.67 -7.98
CA ASN A 27 1.88 28.55 -7.10
C ASN A 27 2.30 27.19 -7.69
N ALA A 28 3.38 27.15 -8.48
CA ALA A 28 3.94 25.90 -8.98
C ALA A 28 4.31 24.98 -7.79
N PRO A 29 3.82 23.73 -7.76
CA PRO A 29 4.15 22.81 -6.68
C PRO A 29 5.61 22.34 -6.79
N THR A 30 6.16 21.94 -5.65
CA THR A 30 7.40 21.16 -5.62
C THR A 30 7.06 19.71 -6.00
N LEU A 31 7.83 19.13 -6.92
CA LEU A 31 7.67 17.74 -7.31
C LEU A 31 8.27 16.84 -6.23
N GLU A 32 7.48 15.89 -5.74
CA GLU A 32 7.84 14.93 -4.70
C GLU A 32 7.83 13.52 -5.28
N LEU A 33 9.03 13.00 -5.55
CA LEU A 33 9.20 11.62 -5.99
C LEU A 33 9.41 10.69 -4.78
N PRO A 34 8.94 9.43 -4.86
CA PRO A 34 9.30 8.44 -3.86
C PRO A 34 10.81 8.16 -3.93
N THR A 35 11.52 8.48 -2.85
CA THR A 35 12.98 8.26 -2.73
C THR A 35 13.26 7.02 -1.88
N ASP A 36 14.38 6.35 -2.14
CA ASP A 36 14.83 5.19 -1.36
C ASP A 36 15.42 5.61 0.00
N ARG A 37 15.86 6.86 0.09
CA ARG A 37 16.51 7.45 1.28
C ARG A 37 15.85 8.77 1.64
N PRO A 38 15.85 9.16 2.93
CA PRO A 38 15.34 10.47 3.34
C PRO A 38 16.18 11.58 2.72
N ARG A 39 15.52 12.63 2.23
CA ARG A 39 16.19 13.79 1.64
C ARG A 39 17.15 14.45 2.64
N PRO A 40 18.43 14.68 2.28
CA PRO A 40 19.36 15.44 3.11
C PRO A 40 18.91 16.90 3.32
N ALA A 41 19.28 17.52 4.45
CA ALA A 41 18.91 18.91 4.73
C ALA A 41 19.58 19.94 3.79
N VAL A 42 20.67 19.55 3.12
CA VAL A 42 21.37 20.34 2.11
C VAL A 42 21.61 19.42 0.91
N GLN A 43 21.32 19.91 -0.29
CA GLN A 43 21.50 19.15 -1.52
C GLN A 43 22.96 18.72 -1.64
N SER A 44 23.17 17.41 -1.81
CA SER A 44 24.46 16.90 -2.22
C SER A 44 24.52 16.82 -3.73
N PHE A 45 25.73 16.86 -4.27
CA PHE A 45 25.95 16.76 -5.70
C PHE A 45 26.34 15.34 -6.12
N ASN A 46 26.36 14.35 -5.21
CA ASN A 46 26.73 12.98 -5.56
C ASN A 46 25.77 12.39 -6.59
N SER A 47 26.28 11.95 -7.73
CA SER A 47 25.48 11.41 -8.82
C SER A 47 25.92 10.02 -9.23
N ARG A 48 25.00 9.30 -9.87
CA ARG A 48 25.29 8.19 -10.76
C ARG A 48 24.45 8.32 -12.02
N THR A 49 24.93 7.75 -13.12
CA THR A 49 24.19 7.66 -14.38
C THR A 49 23.85 6.21 -14.71
N GLN A 50 22.61 5.95 -15.13
CA GLN A 50 22.19 4.72 -15.82
C GLN A 50 21.90 5.02 -17.28
N GLN A 51 22.26 4.10 -18.18
CA GLN A 51 22.02 4.24 -19.61
C GLN A 51 20.97 3.25 -20.07
N PHE A 52 20.22 3.62 -21.09
CA PHE A 52 19.21 2.79 -21.72
C PHE A 52 19.07 3.15 -23.20
N ASN A 53 18.38 2.30 -23.94
CA ASN A 53 18.12 2.51 -25.36
C ASN A 53 16.63 2.34 -25.65
N VAL A 54 16.11 3.10 -26.60
CA VAL A 54 14.79 2.89 -27.22
C VAL A 54 15.05 2.36 -28.62
N SER A 55 14.40 1.24 -28.96
CA SER A 55 14.61 0.59 -30.27
C SER A 55 14.28 1.55 -31.42
N LEU A 56 14.91 1.31 -32.57
CA LEU A 56 14.62 2.07 -33.78
C LEU A 56 13.13 2.01 -34.14
N ASP A 57 12.52 0.83 -34.06
CA ASP A 57 11.10 0.63 -34.40
C ASP A 57 10.19 1.52 -33.52
N LEU A 58 10.37 1.47 -32.20
CA LEU A 58 9.60 2.31 -31.27
C LEU A 58 9.89 3.80 -31.48
N THR A 59 11.13 4.16 -31.81
CA THR A 59 11.50 5.55 -32.11
C THR A 59 10.77 6.07 -33.35
N GLU A 60 10.68 5.27 -34.41
CA GLU A 60 9.97 5.63 -35.64
C GLU A 60 8.45 5.69 -35.42
N GLU A 61 7.89 4.81 -34.58
CA GLU A 61 6.48 4.90 -34.18
C GLU A 61 6.18 6.18 -33.37
N LEU A 62 7.05 6.56 -32.44
CA LEU A 62 6.95 7.82 -31.69
C LEU A 62 7.05 9.03 -32.62
N LYS A 63 7.92 9.01 -33.63
CA LYS A 63 8.01 10.06 -34.65
C LYS A 63 6.75 10.13 -35.50
N SER A 64 6.22 8.99 -35.91
CA SER A 64 4.96 8.91 -36.66
C SER A 64 3.80 9.52 -35.87
N LEU A 65 3.67 9.16 -34.58
CA LEU A 65 2.70 9.77 -33.67
C LEU A 65 2.89 11.29 -33.57
N SER A 66 4.13 11.74 -33.38
CA SER A 66 4.47 13.16 -33.29
C SER A 66 4.06 13.91 -34.57
N GLN A 67 4.33 13.33 -35.74
CA GLN A 67 3.97 13.90 -37.03
C GLN A 67 2.45 13.96 -37.24
N CYS A 68 1.72 12.92 -36.87
CA CYS A 68 0.26 12.87 -36.94
C CYS A 68 -0.41 13.97 -36.11
N GLU A 69 0.10 14.23 -34.91
CA GLU A 69 -0.43 15.25 -33.99
C GLU A 69 0.18 16.65 -34.24
N GLY A 70 1.10 16.77 -35.20
CA GLY A 70 1.75 18.03 -35.55
C GLY A 70 2.62 18.61 -34.43
N VAL A 71 3.28 17.75 -33.65
CA VAL A 71 4.17 18.08 -32.54
C VAL A 71 5.59 17.57 -32.79
N SER A 72 6.57 18.08 -32.03
CA SER A 72 7.95 17.59 -32.10
C SER A 72 8.12 16.28 -31.33
N LEU A 73 9.13 15.48 -31.69
CA LEU A 73 9.51 14.28 -30.92
C LEU A 73 9.84 14.64 -29.46
N PHE A 74 10.47 15.79 -29.22
CA PHE A 74 10.67 16.35 -27.89
C PHE A 74 9.35 16.48 -27.10
N SER A 75 8.31 17.06 -27.70
CA SER A 75 7.00 17.24 -27.06
C SER A 75 6.38 15.89 -26.66
N THR A 76 6.53 14.88 -27.52
CA THR A 76 6.06 13.52 -27.24
C THR A 76 6.82 12.86 -26.10
N LEU A 77 8.16 12.91 -26.13
CA LEU A 77 8.98 12.28 -25.10
C LEU A 77 8.85 12.99 -23.74
N VAL A 78 8.79 14.32 -23.72
CA VAL A 78 8.61 15.07 -22.47
C VAL A 78 7.20 14.87 -21.91
N SER A 79 6.16 14.76 -22.75
CA SER A 79 4.81 14.40 -22.31
C SER A 79 4.80 13.02 -21.66
N ALA A 80 5.39 12.01 -22.31
CA ALA A 80 5.49 10.66 -21.77
C ALA A 80 6.23 10.65 -20.41
N PHE A 81 7.30 11.43 -20.30
CA PHE A 81 8.05 11.53 -19.06
C PHE A 81 7.26 12.26 -17.95
N GLN A 82 6.51 13.31 -18.27
CA GLN A 82 5.62 13.97 -17.31
C GLN A 82 4.50 13.03 -16.82
N VAL A 83 3.96 12.17 -17.69
CA VAL A 83 3.02 11.10 -17.29
C VAL A 83 3.68 10.14 -16.31
N LEU A 84 4.92 9.72 -16.58
CA LEU A 84 5.68 8.87 -15.65
C LEU A 84 5.82 9.53 -14.28
N LEU A 85 6.22 10.80 -14.23
CA LEU A 85 6.37 11.55 -12.98
C LEU A 85 5.05 11.70 -12.23
N HIS A 86 3.94 11.97 -12.93
CA HIS A 86 2.60 11.98 -12.35
C HIS A 86 2.25 10.65 -11.68
N ARG A 87 2.50 9.53 -12.37
CA ARG A 87 2.17 8.20 -11.85
C ARG A 87 3.03 7.78 -10.65
N TYR A 88 4.26 8.30 -10.54
CA TYR A 88 5.15 8.04 -9.40
C TYR A 88 4.87 8.95 -8.20
N SER A 89 4.61 10.24 -8.45
CA SER A 89 4.40 11.24 -7.39
C SER A 89 2.95 11.27 -6.88
N GLY A 90 1.99 10.84 -7.70
CA GLY A 90 0.56 11.05 -7.46
C GLY A 90 0.13 12.51 -7.60
N GLN A 91 0.99 13.39 -8.13
CA GLN A 91 0.69 14.82 -8.33
C GLN A 91 0.13 15.06 -9.73
N ASP A 92 -0.89 15.91 -9.82
CA ASP A 92 -1.50 16.28 -11.11
C ASP A 92 -0.78 17.44 -11.81
N ASP A 93 -0.10 18.31 -11.07
CA ASP A 93 0.58 19.48 -11.61
C ASP A 93 2.09 19.25 -11.59
N ILE A 94 2.66 18.97 -12.76
CA ILE A 94 4.03 18.50 -12.94
C ILE A 94 4.91 19.63 -13.47
N VAL A 95 5.95 19.96 -12.71
CA VAL A 95 6.93 21.01 -13.03
C VAL A 95 8.31 20.38 -13.25
N ILE A 96 8.86 20.57 -14.44
CA ILE A 96 10.20 20.07 -14.81
C ILE A 96 11.03 21.17 -15.45
N GLY A 97 12.35 21.05 -15.36
CA GLY A 97 13.28 21.86 -16.11
C GLY A 97 13.58 21.25 -17.48
N THR A 98 13.94 22.09 -18.44
CA THR A 98 14.53 21.70 -19.71
C THR A 98 15.55 22.74 -20.15
N LEU A 99 16.33 22.42 -21.18
CA LEU A 99 17.26 23.37 -21.79
C LEU A 99 16.66 23.89 -23.09
N SER A 100 16.75 25.19 -23.34
CA SER A 100 16.40 25.78 -24.63
C SER A 100 17.30 25.19 -25.72
N ALA A 101 16.76 24.30 -26.56
CA ALA A 101 17.53 23.63 -27.60
C ALA A 101 17.69 24.49 -28.88
N GLU A 102 18.92 24.48 -29.42
CA GLU A 102 19.32 24.59 -30.85
C GLU A 102 19.40 25.96 -31.58
N GLN A 103 20.62 26.50 -31.70
CA GLN A 103 21.07 27.04 -33.00
C GLN A 103 22.15 26.12 -33.61
N PRO A 104 22.05 25.79 -34.91
CA PRO A 104 23.07 25.03 -35.59
C PRO A 104 24.36 25.85 -35.64
N SER A 105 25.47 25.28 -35.20
CA SER A 105 26.82 25.80 -35.39
C SER A 105 27.10 27.20 -34.81
N ARG A 106 27.33 27.33 -33.49
CA ARG A 106 28.37 28.23 -32.92
C ARG A 106 28.40 28.40 -31.39
N LEU A 107 27.47 27.86 -30.63
CA LEU A 107 27.43 28.11 -29.19
C LEU A 107 27.86 26.86 -28.42
N GLU A 108 28.92 27.01 -27.64
CA GLU A 108 29.34 26.05 -26.61
C GLU A 108 28.18 25.81 -25.62
N PRO A 109 28.07 24.61 -25.01
CA PRO A 109 27.02 24.24 -24.04
C PRO A 109 26.86 25.22 -22.85
N GLU A 110 27.84 26.09 -22.63
CA GLU A 110 27.86 27.17 -21.64
C GLU A 110 26.81 28.29 -21.89
N ASN A 111 26.09 28.29 -23.02
CA ASN A 111 25.10 29.31 -23.37
C ASN A 111 23.65 28.81 -23.39
N ALA A 112 23.37 27.58 -22.95
CA ALA A 112 22.00 27.07 -22.87
C ALA A 112 21.24 27.72 -21.72
N ASN A 113 20.04 28.23 -21.98
CA ASN A 113 19.18 28.75 -20.92
C ASN A 113 18.26 27.64 -20.39
N THR A 114 17.99 27.67 -19.08
CA THR A 114 17.07 26.73 -18.43
C THR A 114 15.64 27.26 -18.52
N LEU A 115 14.75 26.46 -19.09
CA LEU A 115 13.31 26.73 -19.17
C LEU A 115 12.55 25.82 -18.21
N VAL A 116 11.39 26.28 -17.73
CA VAL A 116 10.52 25.49 -16.85
C VAL A 116 9.25 25.12 -17.58
N LEU A 117 8.93 23.83 -17.62
CA LEU A 117 7.70 23.31 -18.21
C LEU A 117 6.78 22.86 -17.07
N ARG A 118 5.60 23.48 -17.01
CA ARG A 118 4.54 23.11 -16.06
C ARG A 118 3.36 22.55 -16.82
N THR A 119 2.94 21.35 -16.49
CA THR A 119 1.84 20.64 -17.15
C THR A 119 0.87 20.12 -16.12
N ASP A 120 -0.40 20.45 -16.28
CA ASP A 120 -1.51 19.90 -15.49
C ASP A 120 -2.06 18.65 -16.19
N VAL A 121 -1.99 17.51 -15.53
CA VAL A 121 -2.53 16.22 -16.01
C VAL A 121 -3.79 15.79 -15.24
N SER A 122 -4.40 16.71 -14.48
CA SER A 122 -5.65 16.48 -13.79
C SER A 122 -6.77 16.07 -14.74
N ASN A 123 -7.81 15.43 -14.20
CA ASN A 123 -8.95 14.88 -14.95
C ASN A 123 -8.64 13.67 -15.83
N ASN A 124 -7.41 13.13 -15.77
CA ASN A 124 -7.02 11.90 -16.46
C ASN A 124 -7.31 11.94 -17.97
N PRO A 125 -6.69 12.88 -18.71
CA PRO A 125 -6.91 13.05 -20.15
C PRO A 125 -6.42 11.83 -20.95
N SER A 126 -6.70 11.79 -22.25
CA SER A 126 -5.97 10.89 -23.15
C SER A 126 -4.55 11.38 -23.38
N PHE A 127 -3.66 10.51 -23.88
CA PHE A 127 -2.31 10.94 -24.22
C PHE A 127 -2.31 11.99 -25.36
N ARG A 128 -3.24 11.90 -26.32
CA ARG A 128 -3.37 12.92 -27.38
C ARG A 128 -3.81 14.28 -26.85
N GLU A 129 -4.76 14.31 -25.92
CA GLU A 129 -5.18 15.55 -25.28
C GLU A 129 -4.02 16.20 -24.52
N LEU A 130 -3.23 15.38 -23.81
CA LEU A 130 -2.02 15.84 -23.13
C LEU A 130 -0.98 16.39 -24.12
N LEU A 131 -0.73 15.70 -25.24
CA LEU A 131 0.20 16.14 -26.27
C LEU A 131 -0.12 17.54 -26.79
N ILE A 132 -1.40 17.82 -27.05
CA ILE A 132 -1.87 19.13 -27.51
C ILE A 132 -1.61 20.19 -26.45
N GLN A 133 -1.88 19.87 -25.17
CA GLN A 133 -1.61 20.78 -24.07
C GLN A 133 -0.10 21.07 -23.94
N VAL A 134 0.74 20.03 -23.92
CA VAL A 134 2.19 20.14 -23.77
C VAL A 134 2.80 20.91 -24.93
N ARG A 135 2.30 20.75 -26.16
CA ARG A 135 2.70 21.56 -27.31
C ARG A 135 2.58 23.06 -27.01
N GLU A 136 1.45 23.51 -26.47
CA GLU A 136 1.25 24.92 -26.12
C GLU A 136 2.18 25.35 -24.96
N VAL A 137 2.43 24.48 -23.99
CA VAL A 137 3.38 24.73 -22.90
C VAL A 137 4.80 24.95 -23.45
N VAL A 138 5.25 24.06 -24.31
CA VAL A 138 6.58 24.10 -24.93
C VAL A 138 6.70 25.34 -25.82
N LEU A 139 5.72 25.62 -26.69
CA LEU A 139 5.75 26.79 -27.56
C LEU A 139 5.79 28.10 -26.74
N GLY A 140 4.97 28.18 -25.69
CA GLY A 140 4.96 29.33 -24.78
C GLY A 140 6.30 29.52 -24.06
N ALA A 141 6.88 28.44 -23.53
CA ALA A 141 8.18 28.49 -22.86
C ALA A 141 9.31 28.97 -23.80
N TYR A 142 9.37 28.41 -25.02
CA TYR A 142 10.40 28.79 -26.00
C TYR A 142 10.19 30.20 -26.58
N THR A 143 8.94 30.66 -26.73
CA THR A 143 8.65 32.04 -27.16
C THR A 143 9.12 33.07 -26.13
N ASN A 144 9.17 32.69 -24.85
CA ASN A 144 9.56 33.55 -23.74
C ASN A 144 10.92 33.15 -23.13
N GLN A 145 11.81 32.55 -23.93
CA GLN A 145 13.10 32.01 -23.48
C GLN A 145 14.17 33.07 -23.17
N ASP A 146 13.98 34.32 -23.58
CA ASP A 146 14.97 35.40 -23.48
C ASP A 146 15.06 36.01 -22.06
N ILE A 147 14.96 35.17 -21.03
CA ILE A 147 15.12 35.52 -19.62
C ILE A 147 16.04 34.52 -18.92
N ALA A 148 17.12 35.00 -18.32
CA ALA A 148 18.03 34.14 -17.56
C ALA A 148 17.31 33.44 -16.40
N PHE A 149 17.60 32.16 -16.19
CA PHE A 149 16.97 31.36 -15.14
C PHE A 149 17.15 31.96 -13.74
N GLU A 150 18.33 32.50 -13.43
CA GLU A 150 18.59 33.16 -12.15
C GLU A 150 17.67 34.36 -11.96
N LYS A 151 17.41 35.12 -13.04
CA LYS A 151 16.51 36.26 -13.01
C LYS A 151 15.06 35.85 -12.79
N LEU A 152 14.68 34.70 -13.36
CA LEU A 152 13.37 34.10 -13.15
C LEU A 152 13.18 33.67 -11.69
N VAL A 153 14.17 32.99 -11.11
CA VAL A 153 14.17 32.58 -9.70
C VAL A 153 14.10 33.79 -8.77
N GLU A 154 14.92 34.82 -9.01
CA GLU A 154 14.89 36.08 -8.26
C GLU A 154 13.50 36.74 -8.28
N THR A 155 12.85 36.75 -9.45
CA THR A 155 11.57 37.45 -9.62
C THR A 155 10.40 36.70 -9.01
N LEU A 156 10.37 35.37 -9.16
CA LEU A 156 9.34 34.53 -8.56
C LEU A 156 9.53 34.36 -7.05
N ASN A 157 10.77 34.50 -6.58
CA ASN A 157 11.18 34.37 -5.18
C ASN A 157 10.51 33.15 -4.50
N PRO A 158 10.68 31.93 -5.06
CA PRO A 158 10.11 30.73 -4.47
C PRO A 158 10.65 30.51 -3.06
N GLN A 159 9.94 29.72 -2.25
CA GLN A 159 10.42 29.38 -0.91
C GLN A 159 11.80 28.72 -1.00
N HIS A 160 12.78 29.33 -0.34
CA HIS A 160 14.15 28.82 -0.34
C HIS A 160 14.24 27.52 0.46
N ASP A 161 14.63 26.45 -0.22
CA ASP A 161 14.91 25.14 0.37
C ASP A 161 16.31 24.69 -0.06
N SER A 162 17.24 24.67 0.90
CA SER A 162 18.64 24.28 0.64
C SER A 162 18.82 22.82 0.20
N SER A 163 17.77 22.00 0.33
CA SER A 163 17.76 20.60 -0.07
C SER A 163 17.29 20.36 -1.51
N ARG A 164 16.89 21.41 -2.24
CA ARG A 164 16.25 21.31 -3.56
C ARG A 164 16.75 22.38 -4.52
N ASN A 165 16.75 22.02 -5.80
CA ASN A 165 16.91 22.98 -6.86
C ASN A 165 15.65 23.90 -6.93
N PRO A 166 15.81 25.22 -7.14
CA PRO A 166 14.66 26.12 -7.29
C PRO A 166 13.75 25.76 -8.46
N LEU A 167 12.44 25.93 -8.27
CA LEU A 167 11.36 25.76 -9.27
C LEU A 167 11.10 24.33 -9.76
N PHE A 168 12.11 23.47 -9.90
CA PHE A 168 11.94 22.09 -10.36
C PHE A 168 13.01 21.16 -9.79
N GLN A 169 12.65 19.88 -9.64
CA GLN A 169 13.51 18.84 -9.06
C GLN A 169 13.99 17.83 -10.11
N VAL A 170 13.37 17.85 -11.30
CA VAL A 170 13.67 16.93 -12.40
C VAL A 170 13.90 17.72 -13.67
N MET A 171 14.92 17.33 -14.44
CA MET A 171 15.28 17.95 -15.71
C MET A 171 15.17 16.95 -16.87
N PHE A 172 14.64 17.42 -18.00
CA PHE A 172 14.50 16.64 -19.22
C PHE A 172 15.25 17.33 -20.38
N ILE A 173 16.17 16.61 -21.02
CA ILE A 173 17.03 17.12 -22.10
C ILE A 173 16.88 16.20 -23.31
N PHE A 174 16.76 16.78 -24.49
CA PHE A 174 16.67 16.05 -25.76
C PHE A 174 17.57 16.69 -26.80
N HIS A 175 18.28 15.84 -27.56
CA HIS A 175 19.14 16.24 -28.68
C HIS A 175 18.63 15.62 -29.97
N ASP A 176 18.34 16.46 -30.97
CA ASP A 176 17.90 16.06 -32.31
C ASP A 176 19.01 15.35 -33.14
N LYS A 177 20.25 15.38 -32.64
CA LYS A 177 21.43 14.81 -33.28
C LYS A 177 22.22 13.94 -32.30
N PRO A 178 23.03 13.01 -32.83
CA PRO A 178 23.88 12.17 -31.99
C PRO A 178 24.88 13.03 -31.23
N GLN A 179 24.65 13.18 -29.93
CA GLN A 179 25.62 13.75 -29.00
C GLN A 179 26.25 12.62 -28.21
N SER A 180 27.58 12.69 -28.01
CA SER A 180 28.27 11.77 -27.11
C SER A 180 27.76 12.01 -25.70
N ILE A 181 26.83 11.18 -25.24
CA ILE A 181 26.39 11.19 -23.84
C ILE A 181 27.61 10.83 -23.00
N PRO A 182 28.11 11.72 -22.12
CA PRO A 182 29.33 11.47 -21.37
C PRO A 182 29.17 10.21 -20.53
N ASN A 183 30.02 9.21 -20.78
CA ASN A 183 30.09 7.99 -19.96
C ASN A 183 30.85 8.22 -18.64
N VAL A 184 31.27 9.46 -18.39
CA VAL A 184 32.07 9.85 -17.24
C VAL A 184 31.16 10.57 -16.26
N ASP A 185 30.96 9.94 -15.11
CA ASP A 185 30.25 10.53 -13.98
C ASP A 185 31.04 11.75 -13.50
N THR A 186 30.52 12.95 -13.79
CA THR A 186 31.13 14.20 -13.30
C THR A 186 30.89 14.39 -11.79
N GLY A 187 30.20 13.44 -11.14
CA GLY A 187 29.96 13.42 -9.69
C GLY A 187 29.15 14.60 -9.17
N THR A 188 28.36 15.25 -10.04
CA THR A 188 27.61 16.48 -9.75
C THR A 188 26.17 16.42 -10.28
N ALA A 189 25.18 16.10 -9.45
CA ALA A 189 23.75 16.17 -9.73
C ALA A 189 23.21 17.57 -9.40
N VAL A 190 22.80 18.33 -10.43
CA VAL A 190 22.19 19.66 -10.27
C VAL A 190 20.72 19.55 -9.80
N CYS A 191 20.07 18.43 -10.13
CA CYS A 191 18.69 18.11 -9.79
C CYS A 191 18.62 16.71 -9.18
N ASP A 192 17.48 16.34 -8.61
CA ASP A 192 17.29 14.99 -8.05
C ASP A 192 17.43 13.93 -9.14
N LEU A 193 16.89 14.22 -10.33
CA LEU A 193 16.94 13.36 -11.51
C LEU A 193 17.06 14.21 -12.79
N THR A 194 17.90 13.77 -13.72
CA THR A 194 18.04 14.37 -15.06
C THR A 194 18.00 13.24 -16.07
N ILE A 195 17.03 13.30 -16.98
CA ILE A 195 16.93 12.38 -18.12
C ILE A 195 17.40 13.12 -19.38
N GLU A 196 18.31 12.50 -20.10
CA GLU A 196 18.86 13.00 -21.36
C GLU A 196 18.68 11.95 -22.44
N LEU A 197 18.14 12.36 -23.58
CA LEU A 197 17.86 11.51 -24.73
C LEU A 197 18.51 12.11 -25.98
N SER A 198 19.11 11.28 -26.82
CA SER A 198 19.70 11.70 -28.09
C SER A 198 19.21 10.79 -29.22
N GLU A 199 18.83 11.41 -30.33
CA GLU A 199 18.48 10.68 -31.54
C GLU A 199 19.71 10.17 -32.28
N THR A 200 19.68 8.88 -32.67
CA THR A 200 20.74 8.23 -33.44
C THR A 200 20.15 7.46 -34.63
N PRO A 201 20.97 7.06 -35.61
CA PRO A 201 20.52 6.18 -36.69
C PRO A 201 19.98 4.81 -36.24
N HIS A 202 20.16 4.43 -34.97
CA HIS A 202 19.76 3.14 -34.41
C HIS A 202 18.60 3.25 -33.39
N GLY A 203 17.96 4.42 -33.29
CA GLY A 203 16.93 4.72 -32.30
C GLY A 203 17.39 5.79 -31.31
N LEU A 204 16.76 5.88 -30.14
CA LEU A 204 17.15 6.82 -29.08
C LEU A 204 18.13 6.15 -28.13
N ILE A 205 19.21 6.86 -27.81
CA ILE A 205 20.05 6.55 -26.66
C ILE A 205 19.65 7.47 -25.51
N GLY A 206 19.52 6.92 -24.32
CA GLY A 206 19.06 7.64 -23.14
C GLY A 206 20.00 7.46 -21.96
N SER A 207 20.03 8.45 -21.09
CA SER A 207 20.68 8.35 -19.79
C SER A 207 19.87 9.03 -18.71
N VAL A 208 19.91 8.46 -17.50
CA VAL A 208 19.30 9.00 -16.29
C VAL A 208 20.40 9.24 -15.28
N LYS A 209 20.72 10.50 -15.03
CA LYS A 209 21.59 10.94 -13.95
C LYS A 209 20.74 11.22 -12.72
N TYR A 210 21.11 10.71 -11.56
CA TYR A 210 20.31 10.84 -10.34
C TYR A 210 21.18 11.04 -9.11
N ALA A 211 20.61 11.69 -8.10
CA ALA A 211 21.25 11.90 -6.80
C ALA A 211 21.30 10.57 -6.01
N THR A 212 22.50 10.07 -5.72
CA THR A 212 22.68 8.79 -5.00
C THR A 212 22.26 8.86 -3.54
N ASP A 213 22.16 10.07 -2.98
CA ASP A 213 21.66 10.27 -1.63
C ASP A 213 20.13 10.14 -1.55
N LEU A 214 19.44 10.09 -2.69
CA LEU A 214 17.98 9.91 -2.78
C LEU A 214 17.59 8.55 -3.36
N PHE A 215 18.28 8.10 -4.41
CA PHE A 215 17.88 6.91 -5.18
C PHE A 215 18.94 5.81 -5.19
N GLU A 216 18.47 4.57 -5.27
CA GLU A 216 19.25 3.37 -5.57
C GLU A 216 19.22 3.07 -7.06
N THR A 217 20.28 2.41 -7.55
CA THR A 217 20.35 1.98 -8.96
C THR A 217 19.11 1.19 -9.36
N ALA A 218 18.65 0.26 -8.52
CA ALA A 218 17.49 -0.58 -8.82
C ALA A 218 16.20 0.22 -9.01
N THR A 219 16.03 1.34 -8.29
CA THR A 219 14.86 2.22 -8.45
C THR A 219 14.90 2.97 -9.77
N ILE A 220 16.10 3.36 -10.23
CA ILE A 220 16.29 4.03 -11.52
C ILE A 220 16.16 3.05 -12.68
N ASP A 221 16.68 1.83 -12.55
CA ASP A 221 16.49 0.76 -13.56
C ASP A 221 15.00 0.45 -13.74
N ARG A 222 14.24 0.38 -12.64
CA ARG A 222 12.78 0.24 -12.68
C ARG A 222 12.08 1.43 -13.34
N LEU A 223 12.48 2.65 -13.00
CA LEU A 223 11.94 3.87 -13.63
C LEU A 223 12.18 3.89 -15.15
N ILE A 224 13.37 3.47 -15.59
CA ILE A 224 13.71 3.32 -17.01
C ILE A 224 12.82 2.25 -17.67
N GLY A 225 12.66 1.08 -17.06
CA GLY A 225 11.78 0.02 -17.56
C GLY A 225 10.34 0.49 -17.70
N HIS A 226 9.82 1.19 -16.68
CA HIS A 226 8.49 1.79 -16.71
C HIS A 226 8.35 2.86 -17.81
N PHE A 227 9.37 3.70 -18.02
CA PHE A 227 9.37 4.68 -19.11
C PHE A 227 9.28 3.98 -20.48
N GLN A 228 10.06 2.93 -20.70
CA GLN A 228 10.02 2.16 -21.95
C GLN A 228 8.67 1.46 -22.16
N THR A 229 8.10 0.84 -21.12
CA THR A 229 6.76 0.24 -21.17
C THR A 229 5.71 1.29 -21.52
N LEU A 230 5.79 2.46 -20.88
CA LEU A 230 4.87 3.57 -21.12
C LEU A 230 4.95 4.07 -22.56
N LEU A 231 6.16 4.24 -23.12
CA LEU A 231 6.34 4.63 -24.52
C LEU A 231 5.69 3.63 -25.48
N ASN A 232 5.85 2.32 -25.25
CA ASN A 232 5.18 1.28 -26.05
C ASN A 232 3.64 1.36 -25.93
N GLY A 233 3.12 1.56 -24.71
CA GLY A 233 1.68 1.72 -24.49
C GLY A 233 1.10 2.94 -25.20
N ILE A 234 1.84 4.05 -25.21
CA ILE A 234 1.46 5.31 -25.85
C ILE A 234 1.32 5.15 -27.37
N VAL A 235 2.30 4.53 -28.03
CA VAL A 235 2.24 4.36 -29.50
C VAL A 235 1.15 3.37 -29.91
N ALA A 236 0.91 2.33 -29.10
CA ALA A 236 -0.14 1.36 -29.35
C ALA A 236 -1.56 1.94 -29.15
N HIS A 237 -1.74 2.76 -28.11
CA HIS A 237 -3.05 3.26 -27.69
C HIS A 237 -3.03 4.75 -27.31
N PRO A 238 -2.78 5.67 -28.25
CA PRO A 238 -2.64 7.11 -27.95
C PRO A 238 -3.95 7.77 -27.46
N GLU A 239 -5.09 7.15 -27.71
CA GLU A 239 -6.41 7.59 -27.24
C GLU A 239 -6.76 7.10 -25.84
N ALA A 240 -5.96 6.19 -25.27
CA ALA A 240 -6.21 5.67 -23.92
C ALA A 240 -5.98 6.77 -22.88
N ARG A 241 -6.71 6.68 -21.75
CA ARG A 241 -6.51 7.59 -20.62
C ARG A 241 -5.15 7.33 -19.98
N LEU A 242 -4.54 8.37 -19.41
CA LEU A 242 -3.22 8.25 -18.75
C LEU A 242 -3.17 7.16 -17.67
N SER A 243 -4.28 6.93 -16.95
CA SER A 243 -4.40 5.88 -15.94
C SER A 243 -4.43 4.47 -16.50
N GLU A 244 -4.85 4.29 -17.75
CA GLU A 244 -5.04 2.99 -18.42
C GLU A 244 -3.73 2.50 -19.07
N LEU A 245 -2.77 3.40 -19.31
CA LEU A 245 -1.45 3.04 -19.78
C LEU A 245 -0.68 2.30 -18.67
N SER A 246 -0.21 1.10 -18.99
CA SER A 246 0.59 0.28 -18.07
C SER A 246 1.97 0.88 -17.87
N LEU A 247 2.48 0.80 -16.64
CA LEU A 247 3.88 1.05 -16.32
C LEU A 247 4.65 -0.26 -16.13
N LEU A 248 3.99 -1.28 -15.59
CA LEU A 248 4.64 -2.51 -15.18
C LEU A 248 5.19 -3.24 -16.39
N THR A 249 6.46 -3.60 -16.29
CA THR A 249 7.11 -4.52 -17.23
C THR A 249 6.48 -5.90 -17.13
N GLU A 250 6.64 -6.73 -18.17
CA GLU A 250 6.17 -8.12 -18.16
C GLU A 250 6.75 -8.93 -16.99
N SER A 251 8.03 -8.71 -16.67
CA SER A 251 8.69 -9.33 -15.51
C SER A 251 8.07 -8.92 -14.17
N GLU A 252 7.69 -7.65 -14.02
CA GLU A 252 7.04 -7.19 -12.78
C GLU A 252 5.62 -7.74 -12.67
N CYS A 253 4.87 -7.79 -13.77
CA CYS A 253 3.56 -8.45 -13.80
C CYS A 253 3.67 -9.92 -13.39
N GLN A 254 4.65 -10.65 -13.93
CA GLN A 254 4.89 -12.04 -13.57
C GLN A 254 5.23 -12.17 -12.07
N GLN A 255 6.13 -11.33 -11.56
CA GLN A 255 6.51 -11.36 -10.15
C GLN A 255 5.32 -11.05 -9.21
N LEU A 256 4.60 -9.95 -9.47
CA LEU A 256 3.53 -9.45 -8.60
C LEU A 256 2.26 -10.31 -8.66
N LEU A 257 1.90 -10.81 -9.84
CA LEU A 257 0.65 -11.53 -10.04
C LEU A 257 0.79 -13.04 -9.88
N VAL A 258 1.98 -13.60 -10.18
CA VAL A 258 2.20 -15.05 -10.15
C VAL A 258 3.15 -15.42 -9.02
N GLU A 259 4.40 -14.96 -9.04
CA GLU A 259 5.43 -15.46 -8.10
C GLU A 259 5.10 -15.17 -6.64
N TRP A 260 4.63 -13.96 -6.33
CA TRP A 260 4.24 -13.59 -4.97
C TRP A 260 2.93 -14.24 -4.51
N ASN A 261 2.09 -14.68 -5.46
CA ASN A 261 0.79 -15.30 -5.19
C ASN A 261 0.81 -16.83 -5.38
N ASP A 262 1.99 -17.43 -5.61
CA ASP A 262 2.16 -18.88 -5.72
C ASP A 262 2.11 -19.56 -4.34
N THR A 263 0.98 -19.38 -3.66
CA THR A 263 0.70 -19.88 -2.31
C THR A 263 -0.36 -20.98 -2.31
N ALA A 264 -0.63 -21.57 -3.48
CA ALA A 264 -1.62 -22.63 -3.63
C ALA A 264 -1.14 -23.91 -2.92
N VAL A 265 -1.95 -24.40 -1.98
CA VAL A 265 -1.69 -25.66 -1.26
C VAL A 265 -2.98 -26.47 -1.20
N GLU A 266 -2.86 -27.80 -1.33
CA GLU A 266 -4.01 -28.69 -1.12
C GLU A 266 -4.38 -28.70 0.36
N PHE A 267 -5.59 -28.23 0.65
CA PHE A 267 -6.14 -28.30 2.01
C PHE A 267 -6.88 -29.63 2.19
N PRO A 268 -6.51 -30.46 3.17
CA PRO A 268 -7.31 -31.64 3.50
C PRO A 268 -8.70 -31.17 3.94
N ASN A 269 -9.71 -31.62 3.21
CA ASN A 269 -11.10 -31.24 3.46
C ASN A 269 -11.51 -31.57 4.92
N ALA A 270 -12.20 -30.63 5.56
CA ALA A 270 -13.12 -30.85 6.68
C ALA A 270 -12.58 -30.97 8.13
N HIS A 271 -11.37 -30.50 8.46
CA HIS A 271 -10.98 -30.42 9.88
C HIS A 271 -11.27 -29.05 10.47
N PHE A 272 -12.20 -28.96 11.41
CA PHE A 272 -12.36 -27.76 12.23
C PHE A 272 -11.24 -27.67 13.29
N LEU A 273 -10.95 -26.48 13.78
CA LEU A 273 -9.93 -26.25 14.81
C LEU A 273 -10.13 -27.14 16.05
N HIS A 274 -11.38 -27.22 16.53
CA HIS A 274 -11.72 -28.09 17.65
C HIS A 274 -11.66 -29.58 17.30
N SER A 275 -11.83 -29.98 16.03
CA SER A 275 -11.65 -31.37 15.59
C SER A 275 -10.17 -31.77 15.58
N LEU A 276 -9.25 -30.86 15.25
CA LEU A 276 -7.80 -31.10 15.39
C LEU A 276 -7.41 -31.25 16.86
N PHE A 277 -7.98 -30.41 17.72
CA PHE A 277 -7.82 -30.56 19.18
C PHE A 277 -8.32 -31.92 19.67
N GLU A 278 -9.49 -32.38 19.24
CA GLU A 278 -10.04 -33.70 19.60
C GLU A 278 -9.11 -34.85 19.18
N GLN A 279 -8.53 -34.79 17.98
CA GLN A 279 -7.54 -35.77 17.54
C GLN A 279 -6.30 -35.77 18.43
N GLN A 280 -5.84 -34.60 18.89
CA GLN A 280 -4.72 -34.51 19.82
C GLN A 280 -5.06 -35.11 21.19
N VAL A 281 -6.29 -34.91 21.67
CA VAL A 281 -6.79 -35.52 22.92
C VAL A 281 -6.75 -37.04 22.84
N GLU A 282 -7.15 -37.63 21.70
CA GLU A 282 -7.10 -39.08 21.49
C GLU A 282 -5.65 -39.62 21.46
N ARG A 283 -4.71 -38.83 20.92
CA ARG A 283 -3.31 -39.23 20.78
C ARG A 283 -2.54 -39.19 22.10
N THR A 284 -2.73 -38.13 22.90
CA THR A 284 -1.99 -37.92 24.15
C THR A 284 -2.89 -37.34 25.26
N PRO A 285 -3.85 -38.12 25.78
CA PRO A 285 -4.86 -37.61 26.71
C PRO A 285 -4.30 -37.05 28.02
N GLU A 286 -3.25 -37.69 28.56
CA GLU A 286 -2.63 -37.33 29.84
C GLU A 286 -1.57 -36.21 29.73
N ALA A 287 -1.26 -35.75 28.52
CA ALA A 287 -0.30 -34.67 28.34
C ALA A 287 -0.91 -33.34 28.81
N VAL A 288 -0.07 -32.45 29.34
CA VAL A 288 -0.51 -31.12 29.80
C VAL A 288 -0.87 -30.25 28.59
N ALA A 289 -2.09 -29.71 28.58
CA ALA A 289 -2.59 -28.83 27.53
C ALA A 289 -2.52 -27.35 27.93
N VAL A 290 -2.92 -27.02 29.17
CA VAL A 290 -2.97 -25.62 29.65
C VAL A 290 -2.35 -25.53 31.03
N VAL A 291 -1.51 -24.50 31.22
CA VAL A 291 -0.94 -24.13 32.51
C VAL A 291 -1.35 -22.71 32.85
N HIS A 292 -1.93 -22.50 34.03
CA HIS A 292 -2.31 -21.18 34.52
C HIS A 292 -2.12 -21.10 36.04
N GLU A 293 -1.29 -20.15 36.49
CA GLU A 293 -0.99 -19.90 37.91
C GLU A 293 -0.64 -21.17 38.72
N GLY A 294 0.15 -22.07 38.13
CA GLY A 294 0.59 -23.32 38.76
C GLY A 294 -0.44 -24.45 38.73
N LYS A 295 -1.66 -24.21 38.25
CA LYS A 295 -2.63 -25.26 37.92
C LYS A 295 -2.41 -25.75 36.49
N GLN A 296 -2.60 -27.04 36.28
CA GLN A 296 -2.45 -27.69 34.99
C GLN A 296 -3.74 -28.43 34.64
N LEU A 297 -4.12 -28.38 33.38
CA LEU A 297 -5.15 -29.25 32.81
C LEU A 297 -4.52 -30.13 31.74
N THR A 298 -4.81 -31.43 31.77
CA THR A 298 -4.46 -32.33 30.69
C THR A 298 -5.36 -32.11 29.47
N TYR A 299 -4.98 -32.66 28.31
CA TYR A 299 -5.84 -32.65 27.13
C TYR A 299 -7.21 -33.30 27.40
N ALA A 300 -7.24 -34.43 28.11
CA ALA A 300 -8.48 -35.13 28.45
C ALA A 300 -9.38 -34.30 29.39
N GLU A 301 -8.80 -33.68 30.43
CA GLU A 301 -9.55 -32.83 31.38
C GLU A 301 -10.12 -31.58 30.70
N LEU A 302 -9.31 -30.92 29.86
CA LEU A 302 -9.73 -29.76 29.10
C LEU A 302 -10.86 -30.10 28.12
N ASN A 303 -10.73 -31.23 27.40
CA ASN A 303 -11.74 -31.68 26.44
C ASN A 303 -13.05 -32.04 27.14
N THR A 304 -12.99 -32.72 28.28
CA THR A 304 -14.17 -33.08 29.09
C THR A 304 -14.96 -31.84 29.48
N GLN A 305 -14.29 -30.83 30.06
CA GLN A 305 -14.95 -29.59 30.46
C GLN A 305 -15.50 -28.81 29.27
N ALA A 306 -14.77 -28.75 28.14
CA ALA A 306 -15.23 -28.10 26.92
C ALA A 306 -16.44 -28.82 26.29
N ASN A 307 -16.49 -30.15 26.31
CA ASN A 307 -17.60 -30.96 25.79
C ASN A 307 -18.86 -30.75 26.61
N GLN A 308 -18.75 -30.81 27.93
CA GLN A 308 -19.87 -30.60 28.85
C GLN A 308 -20.48 -29.20 28.67
N LEU A 309 -19.65 -28.16 28.60
CA LEU A 309 -20.10 -26.80 28.32
C LEU A 309 -20.71 -26.69 26.91
N ALA A 310 -20.14 -27.34 25.90
CA ALA A 310 -20.68 -27.33 24.53
C ALA A 310 -22.08 -27.97 24.43
N HIS A 311 -22.32 -29.09 25.10
CA HIS A 311 -23.65 -29.71 25.17
C HIS A 311 -24.66 -28.80 25.85
N HIS A 312 -24.25 -28.12 26.93
CA HIS A 312 -25.09 -27.13 27.58
C HIS A 312 -25.43 -25.95 26.65
N LEU A 313 -24.44 -25.40 25.94
CA LEU A 313 -24.64 -24.34 24.97
C LEU A 313 -25.61 -24.75 23.85
N ARG A 314 -25.52 -25.99 23.36
CA ARG A 314 -26.48 -26.53 22.38
C ARG A 314 -27.90 -26.59 22.93
N LYS A 315 -28.10 -26.94 24.21
CA LYS A 315 -29.42 -26.89 24.87
C LYS A 315 -29.98 -25.47 24.98
N LEU A 316 -29.11 -24.47 25.13
CA LEU A 316 -29.47 -23.05 25.09
C LEU A 316 -29.77 -22.53 23.67
N GLY A 317 -29.53 -23.34 22.63
CA GLY A 317 -29.84 -23.01 21.24
C GLY A 317 -28.64 -22.56 20.41
N VAL A 318 -27.41 -22.68 20.93
CA VAL A 318 -26.19 -22.41 20.16
C VAL A 318 -26.03 -23.43 19.04
N LYS A 319 -25.81 -22.93 17.84
CA LYS A 319 -25.68 -23.65 16.56
C LYS A 319 -24.93 -22.73 15.57
N PRO A 320 -24.67 -23.16 14.31
CA PRO A 320 -24.03 -22.29 13.31
C PRO A 320 -24.68 -20.91 13.21
N GLU A 321 -23.84 -19.89 13.05
CA GLU A 321 -24.20 -18.46 13.00
C GLU A 321 -24.74 -17.85 14.31
N VAL A 322 -24.87 -18.63 15.39
CA VAL A 322 -25.25 -18.10 16.70
C VAL A 322 -24.01 -17.58 17.42
N LEU A 323 -24.08 -16.31 17.84
CA LEU A 323 -23.01 -15.64 18.55
C LEU A 323 -23.08 -15.91 20.06
N VAL A 324 -21.92 -16.20 20.65
CA VAL A 324 -21.72 -16.35 22.10
C VAL A 324 -20.66 -15.36 22.55
N ALA A 325 -21.03 -14.39 23.38
CA ALA A 325 -20.05 -13.47 23.93
C ALA A 325 -19.22 -14.16 25.02
N ILE A 326 -17.93 -13.84 25.09
CA ILE A 326 -17.02 -14.33 26.12
C ILE A 326 -16.37 -13.13 26.79
N CYS A 327 -16.73 -12.86 28.05
CA CYS A 327 -16.13 -11.83 28.87
C CYS A 327 -15.39 -12.46 30.05
N LEU A 328 -14.12 -12.84 29.82
CA LEU A 328 -13.27 -13.52 30.78
C LEU A 328 -11.85 -12.95 30.74
N GLU A 329 -11.19 -12.96 31.88
CA GLU A 329 -9.75 -12.76 31.96
C GLU A 329 -8.99 -14.01 31.47
N ARG A 330 -7.71 -13.83 31.15
CA ARG A 330 -6.82 -14.94 30.76
C ARG A 330 -6.77 -15.98 31.86
N SER A 331 -7.31 -17.16 31.55
CA SER A 331 -7.45 -18.28 32.49
C SER A 331 -7.68 -19.59 31.74
N ALA A 332 -7.61 -20.73 32.41
CA ALA A 332 -8.01 -22.00 31.81
C ALA A 332 -9.50 -22.02 31.40
N THR A 333 -10.37 -21.39 32.22
CA THR A 333 -11.80 -21.21 31.95
C THR A 333 -12.06 -20.49 30.63
N MET A 334 -11.20 -19.53 30.29
CA MET A 334 -11.25 -18.80 29.03
C MET A 334 -11.11 -19.74 27.83
N ILE A 335 -10.11 -20.63 27.86
CA ILE A 335 -9.86 -21.62 26.80
C ILE A 335 -11.00 -22.65 26.72
N ILE A 336 -11.52 -23.10 27.87
CA ILE A 336 -12.70 -23.97 27.94
C ILE A 336 -13.89 -23.32 27.23
N GLY A 337 -14.16 -22.04 27.51
CA GLY A 337 -15.26 -21.29 26.87
C GLY A 337 -15.12 -21.21 25.36
N MET A 338 -13.92 -20.91 24.86
CA MET A 338 -13.66 -20.83 23.41
C MET A 338 -13.86 -22.18 22.72
N LEU A 339 -13.24 -23.25 23.25
CA LEU A 339 -13.38 -24.60 22.71
C LEU A 339 -14.84 -25.07 22.76
N ALA A 340 -15.57 -24.76 23.83
CA ALA A 340 -16.96 -25.13 23.98
C ALA A 340 -17.86 -24.44 22.94
N VAL A 341 -17.63 -23.16 22.64
CA VAL A 341 -18.38 -22.43 21.60
C VAL A 341 -18.14 -23.06 20.23
N PHE A 342 -16.88 -23.34 19.88
CA PHE A 342 -16.54 -24.02 18.64
C PHE A 342 -17.18 -25.41 18.53
N LYS A 343 -17.10 -26.23 19.59
CA LYS A 343 -17.72 -27.56 19.65
C LYS A 343 -19.25 -27.52 19.57
N ALA A 344 -19.87 -26.52 20.20
CA ALA A 344 -21.30 -26.27 20.11
C ALA A 344 -21.73 -25.93 18.67
N GLY A 345 -20.80 -25.37 17.87
CA GLY A 345 -21.00 -24.92 16.50
C GLY A 345 -21.36 -23.45 16.40
N GLY A 346 -21.25 -22.68 17.49
CA GLY A 346 -21.45 -21.24 17.48
C GLY A 346 -20.16 -20.49 17.15
N ALA A 347 -20.27 -19.16 17.08
CA ALA A 347 -19.14 -18.26 16.92
C ALA A 347 -18.99 -17.38 18.15
N TYR A 348 -17.76 -17.20 18.63
CA TYR A 348 -17.55 -16.42 19.84
C TYR A 348 -17.32 -14.93 19.53
N VAL A 349 -17.73 -14.06 20.46
CA VAL A 349 -17.45 -12.61 20.44
C VAL A 349 -16.64 -12.27 21.69
N PRO A 350 -15.33 -12.03 21.58
CA PRO A 350 -14.50 -11.75 22.74
C PRO A 350 -14.74 -10.33 23.26
N LEU A 351 -15.01 -10.23 24.55
CA LEU A 351 -15.19 -9.00 25.30
C LEU A 351 -14.07 -8.90 26.34
N ASP A 352 -13.16 -7.95 26.18
CA ASP A 352 -12.10 -7.74 27.17
C ASP A 352 -12.69 -7.03 28.40
N PRO A 353 -12.66 -7.63 29.60
CA PRO A 353 -13.21 -7.01 30.81
C PRO A 353 -12.56 -5.66 31.16
N ALA A 354 -11.37 -5.36 30.64
CA ALA A 354 -10.68 -4.09 30.84
C ALA A 354 -11.21 -2.95 29.95
N TYR A 355 -12.09 -3.23 29.00
CA TYR A 355 -12.70 -2.21 28.16
C TYR A 355 -13.70 -1.33 28.93
N PRO A 356 -13.89 -0.06 28.54
CA PRO A 356 -14.94 0.78 29.11
C PRO A 356 -16.33 0.15 28.95
N LYS A 357 -17.20 0.32 29.96
CA LYS A 357 -18.55 -0.28 29.97
C LYS A 357 -19.35 0.10 28.73
N GLU A 358 -19.25 1.35 28.27
CA GLU A 358 -19.96 1.85 27.10
C GLU A 358 -19.54 1.12 25.82
N ARG A 359 -18.27 0.74 25.72
CA ARG A 359 -17.74 -0.04 24.59
C ARG A 359 -18.27 -1.46 24.62
N LEU A 360 -18.27 -2.10 25.80
CA LEU A 360 -18.81 -3.44 25.99
C LEU A 360 -20.31 -3.50 25.68
N ALA A 361 -21.06 -2.51 26.17
CA ALA A 361 -22.49 -2.37 25.88
C ALA A 361 -22.75 -2.22 24.38
N TYR A 362 -22.02 -1.34 23.71
CA TYR A 362 -22.12 -1.18 22.25
C TYR A 362 -21.84 -2.49 21.50
N MET A 363 -20.76 -3.20 21.87
CA MET A 363 -20.40 -4.46 21.21
C MET A 363 -21.48 -5.53 21.41
N LEU A 364 -22.08 -5.62 22.60
CA LEU A 364 -23.18 -6.54 22.88
C LEU A 364 -24.46 -6.18 22.13
N GLU A 365 -24.79 -4.89 22.04
CA GLU A 365 -25.96 -4.41 21.28
C GLU A 365 -25.81 -4.67 19.78
N ASP A 366 -24.62 -4.42 19.23
CA ASP A 366 -24.32 -4.58 17.80
C ASP A 366 -24.21 -6.06 17.39
N SER A 367 -23.58 -6.89 18.23
CA SER A 367 -23.43 -8.34 17.96
C SER A 367 -24.64 -9.18 18.36
N ALA A 368 -25.48 -8.70 19.29
CA ALA A 368 -26.68 -9.40 19.78
C ALA A 368 -26.47 -10.91 20.06
N PRO A 369 -25.49 -11.30 20.89
CA PRO A 369 -25.21 -12.70 21.16
C PRO A 369 -26.38 -13.35 21.91
N LEU A 370 -26.51 -14.67 21.78
CA LEU A 370 -27.53 -15.44 22.48
C LEU A 370 -27.17 -15.67 23.96
N VAL A 371 -25.88 -15.93 24.20
CA VAL A 371 -25.32 -16.29 25.51
C VAL A 371 -24.09 -15.44 25.79
N LEU A 372 -23.90 -15.04 27.04
CA LEU A 372 -22.68 -14.41 27.54
C LEU A 372 -22.01 -15.31 28.58
N LEU A 373 -20.81 -15.79 28.27
CA LEU A 373 -19.95 -16.50 29.19
C LEU A 373 -19.14 -15.49 30.01
N THR A 374 -19.31 -15.49 31.33
CA THR A 374 -18.55 -14.59 32.21
C THR A 374 -18.33 -15.18 33.60
N ARG A 375 -17.77 -14.40 34.52
CA ARG A 375 -17.64 -14.75 35.94
C ARG A 375 -18.47 -13.77 36.77
N GLY A 376 -19.02 -14.20 37.91
CA GLY A 376 -19.84 -13.36 38.79
C GLY A 376 -19.27 -11.96 39.07
N GLN A 377 -17.95 -11.82 39.23
CA GLN A 377 -17.28 -10.52 39.47
C GLN A 377 -17.42 -9.50 38.32
N PHE A 378 -17.77 -9.94 37.10
CA PHE A 378 -17.93 -9.10 35.92
C PHE A 378 -19.40 -8.86 35.55
N GLU A 379 -20.37 -9.44 36.26
CA GLU A 379 -21.80 -9.27 35.96
C GLU A 379 -22.23 -7.80 36.03
N GLU A 380 -21.66 -7.01 36.93
CA GLU A 380 -21.90 -5.56 37.05
C GLU A 380 -21.45 -4.74 35.82
N LEU A 381 -20.64 -5.30 34.92
CA LEU A 381 -20.31 -4.64 33.65
C LEU A 381 -21.51 -4.62 32.69
N PHE A 382 -22.51 -5.48 32.93
CA PHE A 382 -23.60 -5.75 32.00
C PHE A 382 -25.00 -5.47 32.57
N SER A 383 -25.10 -4.99 33.82
CA SER A 383 -26.36 -4.75 34.52
C SER A 383 -27.27 -3.72 33.85
N ASP A 384 -26.68 -2.76 33.14
CA ASP A 384 -27.38 -1.60 32.57
C ASP A 384 -27.80 -1.81 31.10
N ILE A 385 -27.54 -3.01 30.54
CA ILE A 385 -27.80 -3.31 29.13
C ILE A 385 -29.23 -3.78 28.94
N ALA A 386 -30.02 -3.03 28.17
CA ALA A 386 -31.45 -3.26 27.99
C ALA A 386 -31.81 -4.63 27.36
N LYS A 387 -30.91 -5.19 26.55
CA LYS A 387 -31.05 -6.51 25.92
C LYS A 387 -29.86 -7.39 26.30
N CYS A 388 -29.80 -7.77 27.58
CA CYS A 388 -28.74 -8.64 28.05
C CYS A 388 -28.96 -10.08 27.54
N PRO A 389 -27.94 -10.75 26.97
CA PRO A 389 -28.00 -12.17 26.64
C PRO A 389 -28.21 -13.04 27.89
N SER A 390 -28.50 -14.33 27.70
CA SER A 390 -28.48 -15.30 28.81
C SER A 390 -27.07 -15.38 29.39
N ILE A 391 -26.88 -14.91 30.62
CA ILE A 391 -25.58 -14.94 31.30
C ILE A 391 -25.34 -16.33 31.88
N LEU A 392 -24.17 -16.90 31.57
CA LEU A 392 -23.68 -18.14 32.15
C LEU A 392 -22.41 -17.87 32.94
N ASP A 393 -22.50 -17.98 34.26
CA ASP A 393 -21.37 -17.82 35.18
C ASP A 393 -20.50 -19.08 35.18
N LEU A 394 -19.22 -18.92 34.85
CA LEU A 394 -18.21 -19.97 34.83
C LEU A 394 -17.31 -19.98 36.08
N SER A 395 -17.66 -19.22 37.12
CA SER A 395 -16.92 -19.17 38.40
C SER A 395 -17.35 -20.24 39.41
N THR A 396 -18.48 -20.91 39.18
CA THR A 396 -19.06 -21.88 40.12
C THR A 396 -18.24 -23.17 40.21
N GLU A 397 -17.94 -23.64 41.43
CA GLU A 397 -17.23 -24.92 41.65
C GLU A 397 -17.99 -26.14 41.11
N PHE A 398 -19.33 -26.10 41.14
CA PHE A 398 -20.21 -27.15 40.61
C PHE A 398 -21.17 -26.56 39.57
N PRO A 399 -20.70 -26.32 38.34
CA PRO A 399 -21.53 -25.71 37.33
C PRO A 399 -22.66 -26.65 36.92
N ALA A 400 -23.80 -26.09 36.54
CA ALA A 400 -24.96 -26.86 36.06
C ALA A 400 -24.61 -27.76 34.85
N TRP A 401 -23.61 -27.35 34.06
CA TRP A 401 -23.13 -28.10 32.91
C TRP A 401 -22.20 -29.27 33.26
N ALA A 402 -21.71 -29.40 34.50
CA ALA A 402 -20.80 -30.49 34.89
C ALA A 402 -21.41 -31.91 34.81
N ASN A 403 -22.74 -32.00 34.71
CA ASN A 403 -23.47 -33.27 34.54
C ASN A 403 -23.88 -33.53 33.08
N GLU A 404 -23.50 -32.65 32.15
CA GLU A 404 -23.70 -32.88 30.72
C GLU A 404 -22.80 -34.01 30.21
N PRO A 405 -23.11 -34.60 29.04
CA PRO A 405 -22.23 -35.59 28.42
C PRO A 405 -20.80 -35.04 28.25
N ASP A 406 -19.81 -35.88 28.48
CA ASP A 406 -18.39 -35.59 28.27
C ASP A 406 -17.89 -35.98 26.87
N THR A 407 -18.76 -36.54 26.03
CA THR A 407 -18.44 -36.97 24.67
C THR A 407 -18.35 -35.79 23.70
N ASN A 408 -17.46 -35.89 22.69
CA ASN A 408 -17.31 -34.87 21.66
C ASN A 408 -18.64 -34.65 20.92
N PRO A 409 -19.19 -33.42 20.89
CA PRO A 409 -20.43 -33.14 20.18
C PRO A 409 -20.23 -33.23 18.65
N GLU A 410 -20.97 -34.09 17.97
CA GLU A 410 -20.85 -34.23 16.50
C GLU A 410 -21.23 -32.93 15.78
N HIS A 411 -20.36 -32.38 14.93
CA HIS A 411 -20.62 -31.10 14.23
C HIS A 411 -21.65 -31.23 13.10
N SER A 412 -21.73 -32.42 12.48
CA SER A 412 -22.73 -32.75 11.47
C SER A 412 -24.16 -32.66 12.01
N SER A 413 -24.37 -32.98 13.30
CA SER A 413 -25.68 -32.93 13.94
C SER A 413 -26.29 -31.52 14.02
N VAL A 414 -25.47 -30.48 13.93
CA VAL A 414 -25.90 -29.07 13.92
C VAL A 414 -25.71 -28.40 12.56
N GLY A 415 -25.23 -29.14 11.55
CA GLY A 415 -25.02 -28.61 10.19
C GLY A 415 -23.86 -27.61 10.09
N LEU A 416 -22.84 -27.72 10.94
CA LEU A 416 -21.66 -26.85 10.88
C LEU A 416 -20.85 -27.11 9.60
N THR A 417 -20.47 -26.03 8.92
CA THR A 417 -19.65 -26.06 7.70
C THR A 417 -18.47 -25.10 7.84
N PRO A 418 -17.40 -25.26 7.03
CA PRO A 418 -16.28 -24.30 7.01
C PRO A 418 -16.67 -22.86 6.63
N GLU A 419 -17.83 -22.68 5.99
CA GLU A 419 -18.38 -21.38 5.60
C GLU A 419 -19.13 -20.68 6.75
N ASN A 420 -19.23 -21.31 7.92
CA ASN A 420 -19.83 -20.70 9.09
C ASN A 420 -18.83 -19.88 9.90
N LEU A 421 -19.35 -18.90 10.63
CA LEU A 421 -18.55 -18.08 11.54
C LEU A 421 -17.85 -18.95 12.59
N ALA A 422 -16.57 -18.64 12.83
CA ALA A 422 -15.79 -19.13 13.96
C ALA A 422 -15.79 -18.09 15.09
N TYR A 423 -15.62 -16.81 14.75
CA TYR A 423 -15.66 -15.71 15.71
C TYR A 423 -15.93 -14.36 15.05
N VAL A 424 -16.25 -13.38 15.88
CA VAL A 424 -16.40 -11.97 15.48
C VAL A 424 -15.54 -11.10 16.39
N ILE A 425 -14.47 -10.52 15.86
CA ILE A 425 -13.55 -9.66 16.61
C ILE A 425 -13.77 -8.21 16.24
N TYR A 426 -14.00 -7.34 17.23
CA TYR A 426 -14.21 -5.91 17.00
C TYR A 426 -12.90 -5.16 16.84
N THR A 427 -12.81 -4.37 15.77
CA THR A 427 -11.71 -3.44 15.52
C THR A 427 -12.14 -2.00 15.81
N SER A 428 -11.19 -1.08 16.01
CA SER A 428 -11.48 0.33 16.34
C SER A 428 -12.34 1.04 15.28
N GLY A 429 -12.34 0.55 14.04
CA GLY A 429 -13.11 1.12 12.92
C GLY A 429 -12.60 2.51 12.52
N SER A 430 -12.33 2.74 11.24
CA SER A 430 -11.89 4.06 10.74
C SER A 430 -12.91 5.19 10.99
N THR A 431 -14.17 4.84 11.28
CA THR A 431 -15.29 5.75 11.55
C THR A 431 -15.49 6.06 13.04
N GLY A 432 -14.61 5.60 13.93
CA GLY A 432 -14.67 5.81 15.38
C GLY A 432 -15.67 4.92 16.14
N LYS A 433 -16.59 4.26 15.43
CA LYS A 433 -17.43 3.18 15.98
C LYS A 433 -16.78 1.82 15.70
N PRO A 434 -16.62 0.95 16.72
CA PRO A 434 -16.09 -0.38 16.52
C PRO A 434 -16.92 -1.19 15.52
N LYS A 435 -16.26 -2.05 14.73
CA LYS A 435 -16.91 -2.95 13.76
C LYS A 435 -16.46 -4.38 13.98
N GLY A 436 -17.40 -5.31 14.01
CA GLY A 436 -17.12 -6.74 14.10
C GLY A 436 -16.57 -7.28 12.78
N SER A 437 -15.36 -7.83 12.81
CA SER A 437 -14.77 -8.60 11.72
C SER A 437 -15.21 -10.05 11.84
N CYS A 438 -16.02 -10.49 10.89
CA CYS A 438 -16.57 -11.85 10.84
C CYS A 438 -15.54 -12.80 10.21
N VAL A 439 -15.02 -13.74 11.00
CA VAL A 439 -14.07 -14.76 10.52
C VAL A 439 -14.75 -16.11 10.46
N LEU A 440 -14.58 -16.77 9.31
CA LEU A 440 -15.13 -18.10 9.04
C LEU A 440 -14.17 -19.20 9.49
N HIS A 441 -14.70 -20.38 9.78
CA HIS A 441 -13.88 -21.56 10.10
C HIS A 441 -12.83 -21.87 9.02
N ARG A 442 -13.16 -21.72 7.73
CA ARG A 442 -12.20 -21.92 6.63
C ARG A 442 -10.97 -21.01 6.71
N GLY A 443 -11.11 -19.80 7.27
CA GLY A 443 -10.00 -18.87 7.44
C GLY A 443 -8.99 -19.39 8.47
N LEU A 444 -9.48 -19.94 9.58
CA LEU A 444 -8.64 -20.59 10.59
C LEU A 444 -7.99 -21.86 10.05
N GLN A 445 -8.72 -22.64 9.26
CA GLN A 445 -8.21 -23.84 8.59
C GLN A 445 -7.07 -23.54 7.63
N ASN A 446 -7.14 -22.40 6.94
CA ASN A 446 -6.06 -21.93 6.07
C ASN A 446 -4.85 -21.46 6.89
N LEU A 447 -5.08 -20.74 7.99
CA LEU A 447 -4.02 -20.13 8.80
C LEU A 447 -3.19 -21.15 9.58
N LEU A 448 -3.82 -22.13 10.23
CA LEU A 448 -3.15 -23.03 11.17
C LEU A 448 -2.00 -23.85 10.53
N PRO A 449 -2.18 -24.53 9.39
CA PRO A 449 -1.10 -25.31 8.79
C PRO A 449 0.09 -24.43 8.37
N TRP A 450 -0.19 -23.23 7.86
CA TRP A 450 0.84 -22.25 7.54
C TRP A 450 1.58 -21.81 8.81
N TYR A 451 0.86 -21.48 9.89
CA TYR A 451 1.44 -21.05 11.15
C TYR A 451 2.34 -22.13 11.76
N ILE A 452 1.86 -23.37 11.86
CA ILE A 452 2.64 -24.51 12.38
C ILE A 452 3.90 -24.75 11.53
N LYS A 453 3.77 -24.74 10.20
CA LYS A 453 4.90 -24.94 9.29
C LYS A 453 5.96 -23.84 9.46
N GLU A 454 5.55 -22.58 9.51
CA GLU A 454 6.48 -21.44 9.55
C GLU A 454 7.18 -21.33 10.91
N THR A 455 6.44 -21.58 12.00
CA THR A 455 6.98 -21.55 13.38
C THR A 455 7.71 -22.83 13.77
N ARG A 456 7.52 -23.93 13.01
CA ARG A 456 8.08 -25.27 13.28
C ARG A 456 7.70 -25.81 14.66
N LEU A 457 6.51 -25.48 15.14
CA LEU A 457 6.00 -25.96 16.42
C LEU A 457 5.91 -27.49 16.42
N SER A 458 6.30 -28.06 17.55
CA SER A 458 6.32 -29.49 17.83
C SER A 458 5.69 -29.80 19.19
N CYS A 459 5.52 -31.08 19.50
CA CYS A 459 4.99 -31.51 20.79
C CYS A 459 5.92 -31.23 21.99
N GLU A 460 7.16 -30.80 21.75
CA GLU A 460 8.12 -30.41 22.79
C GLU A 460 8.02 -28.91 23.15
N ASP A 461 7.30 -28.13 22.32
CA ASP A 461 7.20 -26.69 22.48
C ASP A 461 6.07 -26.28 23.44
N THR A 462 6.17 -25.06 23.95
CA THR A 462 5.12 -24.43 24.75
C THR A 462 4.86 -23.02 24.23
N VAL A 463 3.58 -22.68 24.02
CA VAL A 463 3.17 -21.38 23.51
C VAL A 463 2.64 -20.51 24.65
N LEU A 464 3.21 -19.31 24.80
CA LEU A 464 2.77 -18.35 25.80
C LEU A 464 1.63 -17.44 25.25
N LEU A 465 0.50 -17.43 25.96
CA LEU A 465 -0.64 -16.58 25.63
C LEU A 465 -0.55 -15.19 26.29
N VAL A 466 0.12 -14.25 25.60
CA VAL A 466 0.33 -12.88 26.09
C VAL A 466 -0.73 -11.89 25.59
N THR A 467 -1.34 -12.17 24.44
CA THR A 467 -2.27 -11.28 23.76
C THR A 467 -3.69 -11.40 24.32
N SER A 468 -4.49 -10.34 24.22
CA SER A 468 -5.91 -10.37 24.60
C SER A 468 -6.70 -11.26 23.63
N MET A 469 -7.73 -11.96 24.12
CA MET A 469 -8.64 -12.73 23.27
C MET A 469 -9.41 -11.81 22.30
N ALA A 470 -9.57 -10.53 22.64
CA ALA A 470 -10.17 -9.54 21.74
C ALA A 470 -9.27 -9.14 20.55
N PHE A 471 -8.16 -9.86 20.32
CA PHE A 471 -7.24 -9.64 19.22
C PHE A 471 -6.99 -10.96 18.48
N ASP A 472 -7.11 -10.93 17.15
CA ASP A 472 -7.07 -12.11 16.25
C ASP A 472 -5.76 -12.91 16.33
N LEU A 473 -4.64 -12.26 16.68
CA LEU A 473 -3.35 -12.92 16.93
C LEU A 473 -3.43 -14.04 18.00
N THR A 474 -4.43 -13.99 18.89
CA THR A 474 -4.63 -14.99 19.95
C THR A 474 -5.09 -16.34 19.39
N ASP A 475 -5.85 -16.37 18.30
CA ASP A 475 -6.41 -17.61 17.76
C ASP A 475 -5.36 -18.62 17.31
N GLY A 476 -4.28 -18.14 16.67
CA GLY A 476 -3.14 -18.98 16.26
C GLY A 476 -2.34 -19.58 17.43
N LYS A 477 -2.59 -19.14 18.67
CA LYS A 477 -1.89 -19.63 19.87
C LYS A 477 -2.71 -20.58 20.72
N ILE A 478 -4.00 -20.75 20.41
CA ILE A 478 -4.93 -21.55 21.21
C ILE A 478 -4.89 -23.03 20.83
N VAL A 479 -4.41 -23.35 19.62
CA VAL A 479 -4.22 -24.74 19.17
C VAL A 479 -2.90 -24.86 18.39
N PRO A 480 -1.75 -24.97 19.07
CA PRO A 480 -0.50 -25.39 18.45
C PRO A 480 -0.42 -26.90 18.22
#